data_AF-A0A3P1CH88-F1
#
_entry.id   AF-A0A3P1CH88-F1
#
_cell.length_a   1.000
_cell.length_b   1.000
_cell.length_c   1.000
_cell.angle_alpha   90.00
_cell.angle_beta   90.00
_cell.angle_gamma   90.00
#
_symmetry.space_group_name_H-M   'P 1'
#
loop_
_entity.id
_entity.type
_entity.pdbx_description
1 polymer ?
#
loop_
_entity_poly.entity_id
_entity_poly.type
_entity_poly.pdbx_seq_one_letter_code
_entity_poly.pdbx_strand_id
1 'polypeptide(L)' 'MKGLLNIGVFLLVVGSLTSCDYQKYNRIRQNDYRDGDKYVYGPGLDSAAVQTTYKYTSRPELAERTNKIRQKLFGKSGL' A
#
# COMPACT_ATOMS: atom_id res chain seq x y z
N MET A 1 -14.89 14.29 46.23
CA MET A 1 -15.20 15.15 45.07
C MET A 1 -14.02 15.36 44.12
N LYS A 2 -12.82 15.74 44.60
CA LYS A 2 -11.62 15.93 43.74
C LYS A 2 -11.23 14.70 42.90
N GLY A 3 -11.32 13.49 43.47
CA GLY A 3 -10.99 12.24 42.74
C GLY A 3 -11.93 11.96 41.56
N LEU A 4 -13.24 12.17 41.73
CA LEU A 4 -14.22 12.01 40.64
C LEU A 4 -14.02 13.04 39.53
N LEU A 5 -13.66 14.28 39.90
CA LEU A 5 -13.37 15.35 38.95
C LEU A 5 -12.11 15.02 38.14
N ASN A 6 -11.06 14.51 38.79
CA ASN A 6 -9.83 14.08 38.12
C ASN A 6 -10.06 12.89 37.17
N ILE A 7 -10.90 11.93 37.55
CA ILE A 7 -11.27 10.80 36.69
C ILE A 7 -12.05 11.32 35.47
N GLY A 8 -13.01 12.23 35.67
CA GLY A 8 -13.77 12.82 34.56
C GLY A 8 -12.89 13.58 33.57
N VAL A 9 -11.95 14.38 34.06
CA VAL A 9 -10.99 15.11 33.23
C VAL A 9 -10.07 14.14 32.47
N PHE A 10 -9.58 13.09 33.12
CA PHE A 10 -8.73 12.09 32.48
C PHE A 10 -9.47 11.37 31.34
N LEU A 11 -10.72 10.95 31.56
CA LEU A 11 -11.53 10.31 30.54
C LEU A 11 -11.82 11.24 29.35
N LEU A 12 -12.04 12.53 29.62
CA LEU A 12 -12.25 13.52 28.57
C LEU A 12 -11.01 13.70 27.70
N VAL A 13 -9.81 13.78 28.31
CA VAL A 13 -8.54 13.89 27.58
C VAL A 13 -8.28 12.65 26.74
N VAL A 14 -8.45 11.45 27.30
CA VAL A 14 -8.25 10.19 26.57
C VAL A 14 -9.25 10.04 25.42
N GLY A 15 -10.53 10.37 25.65
CA GLY A 15 -11.54 10.35 24.60
C GLY A 15 -11.22 11.32 23.46
N SER A 16 -10.74 12.52 23.78
CA SER A 16 -10.33 13.53 22.78
C SER A 16 -9.14 13.09 21.93
N LEU A 17 -8.25 12.23 22.44
CA LEU A 17 -7.15 11.68 21.66
C LEU A 17 -7.61 10.60 20.66
N THR A 18 -8.77 9.98 20.86
CA THR A 18 -9.34 9.01 19.91
C THR A 18 -10.00 9.65 18.70
N SER A 19 -10.37 10.95 18.76
CA SER A 19 -10.97 11.64 17.60
C SER A 19 -9.96 12.05 16.53
N CYS A 20 -8.67 12.04 16.84
CA CYS A 20 -7.62 12.24 15.86
C CYS A 20 -7.23 10.88 15.28
N ASP A 21 -7.88 10.50 14.20
CA ASP A 21 -7.51 9.34 13.41
C ASP A 21 -6.16 9.56 12.73
N TYR A 22 -5.08 9.30 13.47
CA TYR A 22 -3.72 9.45 13.00
C TYR A 22 -3.42 8.37 11.94
N GLN A 23 -3.55 8.72 10.68
CA GLN A 23 -3.27 7.85 9.53
C GLN A 23 -1.77 7.71 9.27
N LYS A 24 -0.99 7.24 10.26
CA LYS A 24 0.47 7.03 10.15
C LYS A 24 0.88 6.15 8.96
N TYR A 25 -0.05 5.33 8.45
CA TYR A 25 0.17 4.37 7.38
C TYR A 25 -0.74 4.57 6.16
N ASN A 26 -1.34 5.75 6.00
CA ASN A 26 -2.17 6.10 4.85
C ASN A 26 -3.18 5.00 4.49
N ARG A 27 -3.82 4.40 5.51
CA ARG A 27 -4.95 3.50 5.27
C ARG A 27 -6.09 4.38 4.80
N ILE A 28 -6.30 4.37 3.48
CA ILE A 28 -7.38 5.06 2.79
C ILE A 28 -8.68 4.72 3.54
N ARG A 29 -9.29 5.72 4.16
CA ARG A 29 -10.62 5.63 4.80
C ARG A 29 -11.74 5.86 3.80
N GLN A 30 -11.41 6.13 2.55
CA GLN A 30 -12.41 6.23 1.51
C GLN A 30 -12.91 4.82 1.23
N ASN A 31 -14.19 4.60 1.52
CA ASN A 31 -14.87 3.40 1.08
C ASN A 31 -14.75 3.33 -0.44
N ASP A 32 -14.14 2.27 -0.93
CA ASP A 32 -14.16 1.96 -2.34
C ASP A 32 -15.51 1.30 -2.66
N TYR A 33 -16.47 2.12 -3.09
CA TYR A 33 -17.79 1.65 -3.49
C TYR A 33 -17.77 0.79 -4.76
N ARG A 34 -16.64 0.75 -5.46
CA ARG A 34 -16.45 -0.04 -6.68
C ARG A 34 -15.50 -1.22 -6.44
N ASP A 35 -15.20 -1.55 -5.18
CA ASP A 35 -14.33 -2.68 -4.86
C ASP A 35 -14.85 -3.96 -5.53
N GLY A 36 -13.94 -4.66 -6.21
CA GLY A 36 -14.28 -5.83 -7.03
C GLY A 36 -14.93 -5.55 -8.39
N ASP A 37 -15.17 -4.29 -8.79
CA ASP A 37 -15.68 -3.95 -10.12
C ASP A 37 -14.61 -4.23 -11.19
N LYS A 38 -14.86 -5.31 -11.93
CA LYS A 38 -14.01 -5.81 -13.00
C LYS A 38 -13.72 -4.77 -14.09
N TYR A 39 -14.60 -3.82 -14.36
CA TYR A 39 -14.38 -2.81 -15.39
C TYR A 39 -13.57 -1.60 -14.88
N VAL A 40 -13.52 -1.38 -13.56
CA VAL A 40 -12.65 -0.38 -12.94
C VAL A 40 -11.24 -0.92 -12.76
N TYR A 41 -11.15 -2.15 -12.24
CA TYR A 41 -9.88 -2.76 -11.86
C TYR A 41 -9.24 -3.61 -12.95
N GLY A 42 -9.89 -3.71 -14.10
CA GLY A 42 -9.35 -4.38 -15.26
C GLY A 42 -10.04 -5.72 -15.55
N PRO A 43 -10.61 -5.89 -16.75
CA PRO A 43 -11.37 -7.08 -17.07
C PRO A 43 -10.52 -8.32 -17.37
N GLY A 44 -9.22 -8.14 -17.58
CA GLY A 44 -8.29 -9.22 -17.91
C GLY A 44 -7.17 -9.32 -16.87
N LEU A 45 -6.54 -10.50 -16.82
CA LEU A 45 -5.35 -10.73 -15.98
C LEU A 45 -4.16 -9.85 -16.40
N ASP A 46 -4.18 -9.40 -17.66
CA ASP A 46 -3.22 -8.50 -18.29
C ASP A 46 -3.55 -7.02 -18.07
N SER A 47 -4.67 -6.69 -17.41
CA SER A 47 -5.01 -5.31 -17.12
C SER A 47 -4.01 -4.70 -16.13
N ALA A 48 -3.56 -3.47 -16.40
CA ALA A 48 -2.53 -2.82 -15.60
C ALA A 48 -2.87 -2.77 -14.10
N ALA A 49 -4.12 -2.49 -13.76
CA ALA A 49 -4.59 -2.47 -12.37
C ALA A 49 -4.59 -3.86 -11.70
N VAL A 50 -4.83 -4.94 -12.45
CA VAL A 50 -4.67 -6.31 -11.92
C VAL A 50 -3.18 -6.61 -11.73
N GLN A 51 -2.34 -6.24 -12.69
CA GLN A 51 -0.91 -6.52 -12.64
C GLN A 51 -0.19 -5.90 -11.44
N THR A 52 -0.61 -4.71 -11.00
CA THR A 52 -0.01 -4.04 -9.82
C THR A 52 -0.34 -4.73 -8.50
N THR A 53 -1.37 -5.57 -8.45
CA THR A 53 -1.73 -6.33 -7.24
C THR A 53 -0.93 -7.63 -7.09
N TYR A 54 -0.36 -8.16 -8.18
CA TYR A 54 0.39 -9.41 -8.12
C TYR A 54 1.71 -9.26 -7.37
N LYS A 55 1.91 -10.14 -6.40
CA LYS A 55 3.18 -10.30 -5.69
C LYS A 55 3.95 -11.46 -6.29
N TYR A 56 5.06 -11.16 -6.94
CA TYR A 56 5.95 -12.18 -7.50
C TYR A 56 7.00 -12.56 -6.47
N THR A 57 7.20 -13.87 -6.28
CA THR A 57 8.31 -14.37 -5.48
C THR A 57 9.63 -14.03 -6.16
N SER A 58 10.66 -13.74 -5.35
CA SER A 58 12.00 -13.49 -5.90
C SER A 58 12.54 -14.78 -6.53
N ARG A 59 13.10 -14.65 -7.73
CA ARG A 59 13.69 -15.74 -8.51
C ARG A 59 15.16 -15.44 -8.79
N PRO A 60 16.05 -15.60 -7.80
CA PRO A 60 17.46 -15.21 -7.92
C PRO A 60 18.19 -15.94 -9.04
N GLU A 61 17.76 -17.15 -9.41
CA GLU A 61 18.30 -17.93 -10.52
C GLU A 61 18.15 -17.23 -11.88
N LEU A 62 17.21 -16.28 -12.01
CA LEU A 62 17.00 -15.50 -13.24
C LEU A 62 17.91 -14.28 -13.35
N ALA A 63 18.65 -13.92 -12.29
CA ALA A 63 19.46 -12.70 -12.27
C ALA A 63 20.55 -12.72 -13.34
N GLU A 64 21.24 -13.86 -13.51
CA GLU A 64 22.30 -14.00 -14.51
C GLU A 64 21.75 -13.85 -15.94
N ARG A 65 20.63 -14.50 -16.24
CA ARG A 65 19.97 -14.40 -17.56
C ARG A 65 19.50 -12.96 -17.83
N THR A 66 18.91 -12.31 -16.84
CA THR A 66 18.47 -10.91 -16.93
C THR A 66 19.66 -9.99 -17.20
N ASN A 67 20.80 -10.23 -16.55
CA ASN A 67 22.03 -9.47 -16.78
C ASN A 67 22.56 -9.63 -18.21
N LYS A 68 22.60 -10.87 -18.72
CA LYS A 68 22.99 -11.14 -20.12
C LYS A 68 22.06 -10.44 -21.11
N ILE A 69 20.74 -10.46 -20.87
CA ILE A 69 19.77 -9.76 -21.72
C ILE A 69 20.01 -8.25 -21.68
N ARG A 70 20.18 -7.67 -20.48
CA ARG A 70 20.46 -6.23 -20.33
C ARG A 70 21.72 -5.82 -21.09
N GLN A 71 22.79 -6.59 -20.98
CA GLN A 71 24.03 -6.34 -21.72
C GLN A 71 23.83 -6.45 -23.24
N LYS A 72 22.99 -7.38 -23.73
CA LYS A 72 22.66 -7.47 -25.15
C LYS A 72 21.88 -6.26 -25.66
N LEU A 73 20.91 -5.78 -24.88
CA LEU A 73 20.03 -4.68 -25.26
C LEU A 73 20.72 -3.32 -25.14
N PHE A 74 21.57 -3.13 -24.12
CA PHE A 74 22.09 -1.81 -23.73
C PHE A 74 23.62 -1.73 -23.64
N GLY A 75 24.34 -2.85 -23.77
CA GLY A 75 25.80 -2.89 -23.60
C GLY A 75 26.62 -2.49 -24.83
N LYS A 76 25.99 -2.36 -26.01
CA LYS A 76 26.66 -1.90 -27.25
C LYS A 76 26.37 -0.44 -27.64
N SER A 77 25.53 0.26 -26.87
CA SER A 77 25.33 1.70 -27.00
C SER A 77 26.06 2.41 -25.88
N GLY A 78 27.38 2.54 -26.04
CA GLY A 78 28.18 3.49 -25.26
C GLY A 78 27.83 4.91 -25.70
N LEU A 79 27.42 5.73 -24.74
CA LEU A 79 27.93 7.10 -24.65
C LEU A 79 29.44 7.05 -24.42
#